data_AF-A0A934C499-F1
#
_entry.id   AF-A0A934C499-F1
#
_cell.length_a   1.000
_cell.length_b   1.000
_cell.length_c   1.000
_cell.angle_alpha   90.00
_cell.angle_beta   90.00
_cell.angle_gamma   90.00
#
_symmetry.space_group_name_H-M   'P 1'
#
loop_
_entity.id
_entity.type
_entity.pdbx_description
1 polymer ?
#
loop_
_entity_poly.entity_id
_entity_poly.type
_entity_poly.pdbx_seq_one_letter_code
_entity_poly.pdbx_strand_id
1 'polypeptide(L)' 'MCRSIKTLRNTEIPATDEEIRAAALQYVRKVSGYRKPSKVNAEAFERAVEEVTEATRRMLGGLKPAK' A
#
# COMPACT_ATOMS: atom_id res chain seq x y z
N MET A 1 -8.22 -5.35 -14.64
CA MET A 1 -8.90 -4.54 -13.63
C MET A 1 -8.15 -4.57 -12.30
N CYS A 2 -7.33 -3.54 -12.10
CA CYS A 2 -6.77 -3.18 -10.79
C CYS A 2 -7.91 -2.54 -9.98
N ARG A 3 -8.07 -2.92 -8.70
CA ARG A 3 -9.07 -2.27 -7.84
C ARG A 3 -8.58 -0.86 -7.47
N SER A 4 -9.51 0.03 -7.14
CA SER A 4 -9.16 1.33 -6.57
C SER A 4 -8.36 1.15 -5.28
N ILE A 5 -7.39 2.04 -5.04
CA ILE A 5 -6.64 2.08 -3.78
C ILE A 5 -7.56 2.70 -2.73
N LYS A 6 -7.75 2.02 -1.58
CA LYS A 6 -8.62 2.50 -0.50
C LYS A 6 -7.97 3.72 0.17
N THR A 7 -8.78 4.76 0.42
CA THR A 7 -8.36 5.89 1.26
C THR A 7 -8.28 5.45 2.72
N LEU A 8 -7.08 5.52 3.31
CA LEU A 8 -6.80 5.03 4.67
C LEU A 8 -6.88 6.11 5.76
N ARG A 9 -6.97 7.38 5.39
CA ARG A 9 -7.10 8.49 6.34
C ARG A 9 -8.55 8.54 6.85
N ASN A 10 -8.85 7.77 7.91
CA ASN A 10 -10.11 7.80 8.63
C ASN A 10 -9.91 8.47 10.01
N THR A 11 -10.86 9.32 10.43
CA THR A 11 -10.84 10.06 11.69
C THR A 11 -11.30 9.25 12.89
N GLU A 12 -12.07 8.17 12.67
CA GLU A 12 -12.66 7.38 13.75
C GLU A 12 -11.85 6.12 14.08
N ILE A 13 -11.26 5.48 13.06
CA ILE A 13 -10.54 4.21 13.22
C ILE A 13 -9.19 4.32 12.50
N PRO A 14 -8.05 4.11 13.20
CA PRO A 14 -6.76 4.06 12.55
C PRO A 14 -6.69 2.88 11.58
N ALA A 15 -6.11 3.10 10.40
CA ALA A 15 -5.94 2.04 9.40
C ALA A 15 -5.09 0.91 9.96
N THR A 16 -5.51 -0.33 9.73
CA THR A 16 -4.75 -1.50 10.18
C THR A 16 -3.55 -1.75 9.26
N ASP A 17 -2.56 -2.48 9.75
CA ASP A 17 -1.41 -2.87 8.95
C ASP A 17 -1.78 -3.68 7.71
N GLU A 18 -2.83 -4.50 7.81
CA GLU A 18 -3.36 -5.26 6.68
C GLU A 18 -3.95 -4.33 5.61
N GLU A 19 -4.67 -3.28 6.01
CA GLU A 19 -5.21 -2.29 5.08
C GLU A 19 -4.11 -1.47 4.42
N ILE A 20 -3.07 -1.11 5.17
CA ILE A 20 -1.88 -0.41 4.66
C ILE A 20 -1.17 -1.28 3.62
N ARG A 21 -0.90 -2.55 3.95
CA ARG A 21 -0.26 -3.50 3.04
C ARG A 21 -1.11 -3.77 1.80
N ALA A 22 -2.43 -3.86 1.97
CA ALA A 22 -3.36 -4.03 0.84
C ALA A 22 -3.33 -2.81 -0.10
N ALA A 23 -3.28 -1.60 0.45
CA ALA A 23 -3.16 -0.37 -0.34
C ALA A 23 -1.81 -0.31 -1.09
N ALA A 24 -0.71 -0.63 -0.41
CA ALA A 24 0.62 -0.73 -1.01
C ALA A 24 0.66 -1.74 -2.16
N LEU A 25 0.08 -2.93 -1.97
CA LEU A 25 -0.03 -3.94 -3.01
C LEU A 25 -0.79 -3.43 -4.24
N GLN A 26 -1.91 -2.73 -4.06
CA GLN A 26 -2.66 -2.16 -5.19
C GLN A 26 -1.87 -1.05 -5.90
N TYR A 27 -1.14 -0.21 -5.15
CA TYR A 27 -0.25 0.80 -5.72
C TYR A 27 0.83 0.15 -6.60
N VAL A 28 1.57 -0.83 -6.08
CA VAL A 28 2.65 -1.49 -6.82
C VAL A 28 2.09 -2.21 -8.06
N ARG A 29 0.93 -2.87 -7.97
CA ARG A 29 0.24 -3.44 -9.14
C ARG A 29 -0.11 -2.40 -10.20
N LYS A 30 -0.60 -1.23 -9.77
CA LYS A 30 -1.00 -0.15 -10.68
C LYS A 30 0.20 0.47 -11.39
N VAL A 31 1.30 0.69 -10.68
CA VAL A 31 2.53 1.30 -11.23
C VAL A 31 3.29 0.32 -12.12
N SER A 32 3.46 -0.93 -11.67
CA SER A 32 4.20 -1.95 -12.43
C SER A 32 3.43 -2.53 -13.61
N GLY A 33 2.09 -2.40 -13.64
CA GLY A 33 1.24 -3.09 -14.60
C GLY A 33 1.08 -4.59 -14.34
N TYR A 34 1.74 -5.16 -13.33
CA TYR A 34 1.63 -6.56 -12.98
C TYR A 34 0.36 -6.82 -12.16
N ARG A 35 -0.42 -7.82 -12.58
CA ARG A 35 -1.40 -8.48 -11.69
C ARG A 35 -0.75 -9.53 -10.80
N LYS A 36 0.15 -10.30 -11.42
CA LYS A 36 0.98 -11.33 -10.80
C LYS A 36 2.39 -11.18 -11.41
N PRO A 37 3.43 -10.94 -10.60
CA PRO A 37 4.80 -10.84 -11.13
C PRO A 37 5.27 -12.20 -11.66
N SER A 38 6.22 -12.18 -12.60
CA SER A 38 6.94 -13.37 -13.02
C SER A 38 7.84 -13.87 -11.87
N LYS A 39 8.32 -15.11 -11.93
CA LYS A 39 9.25 -15.65 -10.90
C LYS A 39 10.50 -14.77 -10.74
N VAL A 40 11.02 -14.24 -11.83
CA VAL A 40 12.22 -13.38 -11.84
C VAL A 40 11.95 -12.04 -11.15
N ASN A 41 10.77 -11.46 -11.34
CA ASN A 41 10.43 -10.14 -10.81
C ASN A 41 9.70 -10.20 -9.45
N ALA A 42 9.43 -11.40 -8.92
CA ALA A 42 8.67 -11.59 -7.70
C ALA A 42 9.35 -10.91 -6.51
N GLU A 43 10.68 -11.05 -6.38
CA GLU A 43 11.43 -10.45 -5.28
C GLU A 43 11.38 -8.91 -5.33
N ALA A 44 11.63 -8.32 -6.51
CA ALA A 44 11.55 -6.87 -6.68
C ALA A 44 10.14 -6.34 -6.42
N PHE A 45 9.11 -7.08 -6.84
CA PHE A 45 7.71 -6.73 -6.62
C PHE A 45 7.36 -6.75 -5.12
N GLU A 46 7.66 -7.84 -4.41
CA GLU A 46 7.36 -7.96 -2.97
C GLU A 46 8.15 -6.93 -2.16
N ARG A 47 9.43 -6.70 -2.48
CA ARG A 47 10.24 -5.67 -1.83
C ARG A 47 9.61 -4.27 -1.96
N ALA A 48 9.14 -3.93 -3.16
CA ALA A 48 8.45 -2.66 -3.38
C ALA A 48 7.14 -2.56 -2.56
N VAL A 49 6.41 -3.66 -2.40
CA VAL A 49 5.19 -3.68 -1.57
C VAL A 49 5.52 -3.40 -0.10
N GLU A 50 6.56 -4.04 0.44
CA GLU A 50 6.98 -3.82 1.83
C GLU A 50 7.50 -2.39 2.06
N GLU A 51 8.32 -1.86 1.15
CA GLU A 51 8.82 -0.48 1.25
C GLU A 51 7.69 0.57 1.23
N VAL A 52 6.71 0.39 0.35
CA VAL A 52 5.53 1.28 0.28
C VAL A 52 4.66 1.11 1.53
N THR A 53 4.55 -0.10 2.07
CA THR A 53 3.82 -0.36 3.33
C THR A 53 4.44 0.43 4.47
N GLU A 54 5.75 0.33 4.68
CA GLU A 54 6.45 1.05 5.75
C GLU A 54 6.48 2.57 5.54
N ALA A 55 6.59 3.04 4.30
CA ALA A 55 6.46 4.46 3.99
C ALA A 55 5.05 4.98 4.32
N THR A 56 4.01 4.22 3.97
CA THR A 56 2.62 4.59 4.24
C THR A 56 2.31 4.58 5.73
N ARG A 57 2.79 3.57 6.48
CA ARG A 57 2.64 3.51 7.94
C ARG A 57 3.26 4.74 8.61
N ARG A 58 4.51 5.08 8.27
CA ARG A 58 5.20 6.26 8.80
C ARG A 58 4.46 7.56 8.46
N MET A 59 4.00 7.70 7.22
CA MET A 59 3.20 8.85 6.81
C MET A 59 1.92 8.96 7.66
N LEU A 60 1.12 7.91 7.74
CA LEU A 60 -0.14 7.91 8.51
C LEU A 60 0.08 8.22 9.99
N GLY A 61 1.14 7.68 10.60
CA GLY A 61 1.49 7.99 12.00
C GLY A 61 1.97 9.42 12.22
N GLY A 62 2.51 10.08 11.20
CA GLY A 62 2.95 11.48 11.26
C GLY A 62 1.88 12.51 10.87
N LEU A 63 0.76 12.07 10.29
CA LEU A 63 -0.32 12.97 9.89
C LEU A 63 -1.16 13.39 11.10
N LYS A 64 -1.47 14.69 11.18
CA LYS A 64 -2.43 15.20 12.16
C LYS A 64 -3.86 14.75 11.78
N PRO A 65 -4.75 14.55 12.77
CA PRO A 65 -6.16 14.26 12.52
C PRO A 65 -6.75 15.25 11.50
N ALA A 66 -7.57 14.76 10.57
CA ALA A 66 -8.33 15.67 9.72
C ALA A 66 -9.28 16.46 10.64
N LYS A 67 -9.26 17.78 10.49
CA LYS A 67 -10.11 18.71 11.26
C LYS A 67 -11.55 18.63 10.77
#